data_AF-A0A4S3MDB0-F1
#
_entry.id   AF-A0A4S3MDB0-F1
#
_cell.length_a   1.000
_cell.length_b   1.000
_cell.length_c   1.000
_cell.angle_alpha   90.00
_cell.angle_beta   90.00
_cell.angle_gamma   90.00
#
_symmetry.space_group_name_H-M   'P 1'
#
loop_
_entity.id
_entity.type
_entity.pdbx_description
1 polymer ?
#
loop_
_entity_poly.entity_id
_entity_poly.type
_entity_poly.pdbx_seq_one_letter_code
_entity_poly.pdbx_strand_id
1 'polypeptide(L)'
;MIDWARVAELRDQIGADDFGEVVDLFLEEVQEVIAKLRAGLPKDKLECALHFLKGSALNLGFADFSEQCHIGERQAANGDADKVNVPAILASFDASRHLFLEELEVRFAA
;
A
#
# COMPACT_ATOMS: atom_id res chain seq x y z
N MET A 1 10.06 0.41 -4.33
CA MET A 1 10.98 -0.63 -3.82
C MET A 1 10.18 -1.53 -2.88
N ILE A 2 10.34 -2.85 -3.01
CA ILE A 2 9.65 -3.84 -2.15
C ILE A 2 10.64 -4.39 -1.11
N ASP A 3 10.23 -4.39 0.16
CA ASP A 3 10.95 -5.03 1.25
C ASP A 3 10.59 -6.52 1.30
N TRP A 4 11.33 -7.32 0.54
CA TRP A 4 11.13 -8.77 0.45
C TRP A 4 11.46 -9.53 1.74
N ALA A 5 12.28 -8.95 2.63
CA ALA A 5 12.54 -9.56 3.93
C ALA A 5 11.26 -9.52 4.78
N ARG A 6 10.58 -8.38 4.78
CA ARG A 6 9.27 -8.24 5.44
C ARG A 6 8.22 -9.17 4.86
N VAL A 7 8.18 -9.33 3.54
CA VAL A 7 7.25 -10.25 2.85
C VAL A 7 7.51 -11.70 3.26
N ALA A 8 8.78 -12.12 3.34
CA ALA A 8 9.14 -13.46 3.79
C ALA A 8 8.76 -13.70 5.26
N GLU A 9 9.03 -12.75 6.16
CA GLU A 9 8.60 -12.83 7.56
C GLU A 9 7.08 -12.97 7.70
N LEU A 10 6.32 -12.20 6.91
CA LEU A 10 4.86 -12.25 6.92
C LEU A 10 4.37 -13.62 6.42
N ARG A 11 4.98 -14.16 5.36
CA ARG A 11 4.70 -15.51 4.86
C ARG A 11 5.00 -16.59 5.89
N ASP A 12 6.11 -16.48 6.61
CA ASP A 12 6.47 -17.45 7.66
C ASP A 12 5.50 -17.40 8.85
N GLN A 13 4.94 -16.23 9.17
CA GLN A 13 3.94 -16.06 10.23
C GLN A 13 2.56 -16.60 9.85
N ILE A 14 2.15 -16.41 8.59
CA ILE A 14 0.85 -16.87 8.07
C ILE A 14 0.89 -18.35 7.71
N GLY A 15 2.02 -18.82 7.19
CA GLY A 15 2.17 -20.13 6.55
C GLY A 15 2.07 -20.03 5.03
N ALA A 16 2.84 -20.86 4.33
CA ALA A 16 2.94 -20.81 2.87
C ALA A 16 1.60 -21.08 2.15
N ASP A 17 0.78 -21.98 2.71
CA ASP A 17 -0.48 -22.42 2.11
C ASP A 17 -1.55 -21.32 2.19
N ASP A 18 -1.57 -20.55 3.30
CA ASP A 18 -2.56 -19.49 3.55
C ASP A 18 -2.11 -18.11 3.06
N PHE A 19 -0.81 -17.93 2.76
CA PHE A 19 -0.24 -16.63 2.43
C PHE A 19 -0.84 -15.99 1.18
N GLY A 20 -1.09 -16.78 0.13
CA GLY A 20 -1.67 -16.28 -1.12
C GLY A 20 -3.05 -15.66 -0.91
N GLU A 21 -3.95 -16.36 -0.22
CA GLU A 21 -5.31 -15.88 0.08
C GLU A 21 -5.27 -14.60 0.92
N VAL A 22 -4.39 -14.55 1.92
CA VAL A 22 -4.25 -13.36 2.77
C VAL A 22 -3.75 -12.17 1.95
N VAL A 23 -2.76 -12.37 1.08
CA VAL A 23 -2.25 -11.31 0.19
C VAL A 23 -3.34 -10.79 -0.74
N ASP A 24 -4.14 -11.67 -1.35
CA ASP A 24 -5.22 -11.27 -2.24
C ASP A 24 -6.26 -10.42 -1.51
N LEU A 25 -6.71 -10.85 -0.31
CA LEU A 25 -7.64 -10.08 0.51
C LEU A 25 -7.08 -8.69 0.89
N PHE A 26 -5.80 -8.62 1.29
CA PHE A 26 -5.17 -7.34 1.59
C PHE A 26 -5.09 -6.42 0.36
N LEU A 27 -4.76 -6.98 -0.81
CA LEU A 27 -4.68 -6.20 -2.05
C LEU A 27 -6.06 -5.69 -2.48
N GLU A 28 -7.12 -6.45 -2.26
CA GLU A 28 -8.50 -6.00 -2.50
C GLU A 28 -8.86 -4.80 -1.61
N GLU A 29 -8.63 -4.89 -0.30
CA GLU A 29 -8.91 -3.79 0.63
C GLU A 29 -8.14 -2.50 0.29
N VAL A 30 -6.86 -2.63 -0.06
CA VAL A 30 -6.03 -1.50 -0.50
C VAL A 30 -6.59 -0.90 -1.79
N GLN A 31 -7.01 -1.75 -2.75
CA GLN A 31 -7.58 -1.28 -4.01
C GLN A 31 -8.88 -0.50 -3.83
N GLU A 32 -9.71 -0.86 -2.85
CA GLU A 32 -10.92 -0.08 -2.55
C GLU A 32 -10.59 1.36 -2.14
N VAL A 33 -9.58 1.55 -1.28
CA VAL A 33 -9.17 2.90 -0.84
C VAL A 33 -8.48 3.66 -1.96
N ILE A 34 -7.67 2.98 -2.78
CA ILE A 34 -7.09 3.55 -4.01
C ILE A 34 -8.19 4.00 -4.99
N ALA A 35 -9.25 3.23 -5.17
CA ALA A 35 -10.37 3.60 -6.03
C ALA A 35 -11.06 4.87 -5.52
N LYS A 36 -11.25 5.02 -4.20
CA LYS A 36 -11.80 6.23 -3.59
C LYS A 36 -10.88 7.45 -3.80
N LEU A 37 -9.56 7.27 -3.69
CA LEU A 37 -8.59 8.32 -4.01
C LEU A 37 -8.66 8.75 -5.48
N ARG A 38 -8.72 7.79 -6.42
CA ARG A 38 -8.88 8.06 -7.86
C ARG A 38 -10.18 8.80 -8.18
N ALA A 39 -11.25 8.52 -7.44
CA ALA A 39 -12.54 9.18 -7.59
C ALA A 39 -12.59 10.61 -7.02
N GLY A 40 -11.51 11.09 -6.38
CA GLY A 40 -11.47 12.42 -5.77
C GLY A 40 -12.02 12.42 -4.36
N LEU A 41 -11.30 11.76 -3.44
CA LEU A 41 -11.65 11.73 -2.03
C LEU A 41 -11.72 13.15 -1.42
N PRO A 42 -12.72 13.47 -0.58
CA PRO A 42 -12.76 14.73 0.15
C PRO A 42 -11.51 14.97 1.00
N LYS A 43 -11.09 16.22 1.11
CA LYS A 43 -9.85 16.61 1.82
C LYS A 43 -9.85 16.21 3.30
N ASP A 44 -10.99 16.29 3.96
CA ASP A 44 -11.19 15.89 5.36
C ASP A 44 -11.10 14.36 5.58
N LYS A 45 -11.08 13.57 4.50
CA LYS A 45 -10.91 12.12 4.52
C LYS A 45 -9.52 11.66 4.10
N LEU A 46 -8.70 12.54 3.53
CA LEU A 46 -7.37 12.19 3.03
C LEU A 46 -6.46 11.66 4.14
N GLU A 47 -6.45 12.31 5.32
CA GLU A 47 -5.62 11.85 6.44
C GLU A 47 -5.90 10.39 6.80
N CYS A 48 -7.16 10.04 7.09
CA CYS A 48 -7.55 8.69 7.46
C CYS A 48 -7.27 7.67 6.34
N ALA A 49 -7.54 8.03 5.08
CA ALA A 49 -7.27 7.14 3.95
C ALA A 49 -5.77 6.86 3.80
N LEU A 50 -4.92 7.89 3.93
CA LEU A 50 -3.47 7.76 3.81
C LEU A 50 -2.87 7.05 5.03
N HIS A 51 -3.43 7.24 6.22
CA HIS A 51 -3.06 6.46 7.41
C HIS A 51 -3.27 4.96 7.20
N PHE A 52 -4.46 4.58 6.70
CA PHE A 52 -4.77 3.20 6.37
C PHE A 52 -3.79 2.63 5.34
N LEU A 53 -3.63 3.32 4.20
CA LEU A 53 -2.75 2.88 3.13
C LEU A 53 -1.29 2.75 3.56
N LYS A 54 -0.80 3.67 4.39
CA LYS A 54 0.55 3.60 4.97
C LYS A 54 0.75 2.29 5.75
N GLY A 55 -0.21 1.94 6.61
CA GLY A 55 -0.17 0.72 7.42
C GLY A 55 -0.19 -0.54 6.57
N SER A 56 -1.12 -0.61 5.61
CA SER A 56 -1.23 -1.76 4.70
C SER A 56 0.01 -1.92 3.82
N ALA A 57 0.55 -0.80 3.31
CA ALA A 57 1.77 -0.78 2.52
C ALA A 57 2.98 -1.27 3.31
N LEU A 58 3.14 -0.81 4.55
CA LEU A 58 4.24 -1.24 5.42
C LEU A 58 4.16 -2.73 5.72
N ASN A 59 2.95 -3.26 5.92
CA ASN A 59 2.78 -4.68 6.23
C ASN A 59 3.20 -5.60 5.07
N LEU A 60 2.86 -5.22 3.83
CA LEU A 60 3.24 -5.94 2.60
C LEU A 60 4.63 -5.56 2.06
N GLY A 61 5.38 -4.69 2.74
CA GLY A 61 6.72 -4.27 2.33
C GLY A 61 6.76 -3.25 1.18
N PHE A 62 5.67 -2.56 0.87
CA PHE A 62 5.63 -1.51 -0.18
C PHE A 62 6.25 -0.21 0.34
N ALA A 63 7.57 -0.22 0.59
CA ALA A 63 8.27 0.82 1.34
C ALA A 63 8.07 2.24 0.75
N ASP A 64 8.29 2.41 -0.55
CA ASP A 64 8.14 3.73 -1.20
C ASP A 64 6.70 4.24 -1.13
N PHE A 65 5.73 3.35 -1.35
CA PHE A 65 4.31 3.69 -1.27
C PHE A 65 3.91 4.07 0.16
N SER A 66 4.40 3.33 1.16
CA SER A 66 4.18 3.63 2.58
C SER A 66 4.71 5.03 2.94
N GLU A 67 5.91 5.39 2.46
CA GLU A 67 6.48 6.71 2.72
C GLU A 67 5.71 7.85 2.02
N GLN A 68 5.25 7.65 0.78
CA GLN A 68 4.38 8.62 0.11
C GLN A 68 3.06 8.82 0.88
N CYS A 69 2.46 7.74 1.38
CA CYS A 69 1.27 7.82 2.22
C CYS A 69 1.55 8.56 3.53
N HIS A 70 2.69 8.30 4.19
CA HIS A 70 3.08 8.99 5.41
C HIS A 70 3.29 10.50 5.21
N ILE A 71 3.94 10.91 4.11
CA ILE A 71 4.10 12.33 3.77
C ILE A 71 2.73 13.00 3.57
N GLY A 72 1.85 12.37 2.79
CA GLY A 72 0.52 12.90 2.52
C GLY A 72 -0.39 12.93 3.75
N GLU A 73 -0.33 11.90 4.60
CA GLU A 73 -1.01 11.84 5.90
C GLU A 73 -0.62 13.04 6.77
N ARG A 74 0.69 13.30 6.91
CA ARG A 74 1.18 14.44 7.70
C ARG A 74 0.76 15.79 7.12
N GLN A 75 0.74 15.93 5.79
CA GLN A 75 0.26 17.15 5.15
C GLN A 75 -1.23 17.37 5.45
N ALA A 76 -2.06 16.33 5.31
CA ALA A 76 -3.48 16.41 5.61
C ALA A 76 -3.73 16.76 7.09
N ALA A 77 -3.02 16.11 8.01
CA ALA A 77 -3.12 16.37 9.46
C ALA A 77 -2.73 17.81 9.84
N ASN A 78 -1.80 18.43 9.09
CA ASN A 78 -1.38 19.81 9.29
C ASN A 78 -2.34 20.84 8.65
N GLY A 79 -3.47 20.42 8.07
CA GLY A 79 -4.39 21.29 7.34
C GLY A 79 -3.95 21.63 5.91
N ASP A 80 -2.88 21.00 5.43
CA ASP A 80 -2.29 21.17 4.09
C ASP A 80 -2.77 20.08 3.11
N ALA A 81 -3.99 19.59 3.26
CA ALA A 81 -4.56 18.52 2.42
C ALA A 81 -4.53 18.85 0.91
N ASP A 82 -4.55 20.13 0.56
CA ASP A 82 -4.39 20.63 -0.82
C ASP A 82 -3.00 20.40 -1.43
N LYS A 83 -1.98 20.20 -0.59
CA LYS A 83 -0.60 19.95 -1.01
C LYS A 83 -0.29 18.47 -1.18
N VAL A 84 -1.24 17.59 -0.82
CA VAL A 84 -1.10 16.14 -0.96
C VAL A 84 -0.99 15.77 -2.43
N ASN A 85 0.14 15.17 -2.81
CA ASN A 85 0.38 14.71 -4.17
C ASN A 85 -0.29 13.34 -4.40
N VAL A 86 -1.62 13.33 -4.50
CA VAL A 86 -2.41 12.13 -4.78
C VAL A 86 -1.95 11.42 -6.07
N PRO A 87 -1.64 12.11 -7.18
CA PRO A 87 -1.12 11.44 -8.38
C PRO A 87 0.18 10.65 -8.14
N ALA A 88 1.12 11.18 -7.35
CA ALA A 88 2.36 10.47 -7.03
C ALA A 88 2.12 9.25 -6.15
N ILE A 89 1.22 9.35 -5.16
CA ILE A 89 0.81 8.23 -4.31
C ILE A 89 0.20 7.10 -5.16
N LEU A 90 -0.70 7.45 -6.09
CA LEU A 90 -1.32 6.48 -7.00
C LEU A 90 -0.29 5.81 -7.93
N ALA A 91 0.63 6.58 -8.51
CA ALA A 91 1.69 6.03 -9.35
C ALA A 91 2.63 5.09 -8.57
N SER A 92 2.96 5.44 -7.32
CA SER A 92 3.78 4.60 -6.44
C SER A 92 3.08 3.28 -6.09
N PHE A 93 1.76 3.31 -5.87
CA PHE A 93 0.98 2.10 -5.67
C PHE A 93 1.00 1.19 -6.89
N ASP A 94 0.68 1.74 -8.07
CA ASP A 94 0.62 0.95 -9.31
C ASP A 94 1.97 0.28 -9.62
N ALA A 95 3.08 1.01 -9.46
CA ALA A 95 4.42 0.48 -9.63
C ALA A 95 4.77 -0.61 -8.59
N SER A 96 4.44 -0.38 -7.32
CA SER A 96 4.72 -1.34 -6.25
C SER A 96 3.91 -2.63 -6.42
N ARG A 97 2.63 -2.51 -6.75
CA ARG A 97 1.75 -3.67 -6.99
C ARG A 97 2.22 -4.50 -8.18
N HIS A 98 2.56 -3.85 -9.29
CA HIS A 98 3.04 -4.55 -10.48
C HIS A 98 4.30 -5.36 -10.17
N LEU A 99 5.31 -4.71 -9.58
CA LEU A 99 6.55 -5.36 -9.20
C LEU A 99 6.34 -6.48 -8.18
N PHE A 100 5.47 -6.26 -7.20
CA PHE A 100 5.15 -7.26 -6.19
C PHE A 100 4.53 -8.51 -6.82
N LEU A 101 3.53 -8.37 -7.69
CA LEU A 101 2.90 -9.52 -8.34
C LEU A 101 3.85 -10.28 -9.27
N GLU A 102 4.70 -9.57 -10.03
CA GLU A 102 5.70 -10.20 -10.91
C GLU A 102 6.76 -10.99 -10.14
N GLU A 103 7.28 -10.43 -9.04
CA GLU A 103 8.36 -11.07 -8.29
C GLU A 103 7.85 -12.06 -7.23
N LEU A 104 6.61 -11.91 -6.74
CA LEU A 104 6.04 -12.80 -5.72
C LEU A 104 5.99 -14.24 -6.23
N GLU A 105 5.50 -14.43 -7.46
CA GLU A 105 5.47 -15.75 -8.10
C GLU A 105 6.89 -16.31 -8.27
N VAL A 106 7.84 -15.50 -8.73
CA VAL A 106 9.23 -15.96 -8.94
C VAL A 106 9.93 -16.34 -7.62
N ARG A 107 9.67 -15.60 -6.53
CA ARG A 107 10.35 -15.77 -5.24
C ARG A 107 9.73 -16.84 -4.36
N PHE A 108 8.43 -17.08 -4.49
CA PHE A 108 7.68 -17.99 -3.61
C PHE A 108 6.91 -19.08 -4.36
N ALA A 109 7.12 -19.24 -5.67
CA ALA A 109 6.74 -20.46 -6.37
C ALA A 109 7.36 -21.69 -5.68
N ALA A 110 6.51 -22.67 -5.41
CA ALA A 110 6.86 -23.93 -4.76
C ALA A 110 7.82 -24.79 -5.61
#